data_AF-A0A1F3C4I1-F1
#
_entry.id   AF-A0A1F3C4I1-F1
#
_cell.length_a   1.000
_cell.length_b   1.000
_cell.length_c   1.000
_cell.angle_alpha   90.00
_cell.angle_beta   90.00
_cell.angle_gamma   90.00
#
_symmetry.space_group_name_H-M   'P 1'
#
loop_
_entity.id
_entity.type
_entity.pdbx_description
1 polymer ?
#
loop_
_entity_poly.entity_id
_entity_poly.type
_entity_poly.pdbx_seq_one_letter_code
_entity_poly.pdbx_strand_id
1 'polypeptide(L)'
;MINRFLCFLVGLLILSCTNNTKSINKEATMNELNTFMDQWHHSAAIADEEIFFNSLDSNAVYLGTDPSERWLKHEFEIWAMPYFQRDTAWAFKPYNRVWEFSEDSKIAWFDELLETHMGICRGSGVLVKSKDNWKIKQYNLALTLANEKMNEFRKIQNIN
;
A
#
# COMPACT_ATOMS: atom_id res chain seq x y z
N MET A 1 41.04 16.31 -54.11
CA MET A 1 39.92 15.37 -53.86
C MET A 1 39.69 15.27 -52.35
N ILE A 2 38.99 16.26 -51.79
CA ILE A 2 38.86 16.52 -50.34
C ILE A 2 37.54 15.93 -49.77
N ASN A 3 36.82 15.12 -50.55
CA ASN A 3 35.43 14.77 -50.29
C ASN A 3 35.19 13.35 -49.72
N ARG A 4 36.18 12.75 -49.03
CA ARG A 4 36.01 11.43 -48.38
C ARG A 4 36.22 11.42 -46.86
N PHE A 5 36.72 12.50 -46.27
CA PHE A 5 36.99 12.56 -44.82
C PHE A 5 35.83 13.13 -44.00
N LEU A 6 34.83 13.76 -44.63
CA LEU A 6 33.75 14.45 -43.93
C LEU A 6 32.59 13.52 -43.50
N CYS A 7 32.52 12.29 -44.03
CA CYS A 7 31.47 11.33 -43.65
C CYS A 7 31.79 10.54 -42.37
N PHE A 8 33.02 10.60 -41.86
CA PHE A 8 33.41 9.84 -40.66
C PHE A 8 33.18 10.60 -39.34
N LEU A 9 32.97 11.93 -39.39
CA LEU A 9 32.83 12.74 -38.18
C LEU A 9 31.38 12.89 -37.68
N VAL A 10 30.38 12.50 -38.47
CA VAL A 10 28.94 12.60 -38.11
C VAL A 10 28.39 11.26 -37.57
N GLY A 11 29.13 10.16 -37.73
CA GLY A 11 28.72 8.82 -37.29
C GLY A 11 28.97 8.50 -35.80
N LEU A 12 29.69 9.35 -35.06
CA LEU A 12 30.13 9.04 -33.69
C LEU A 12 29.21 9.57 -32.55
N LEU A 13 28.14 10.29 -32.88
CA LEU A 13 27.29 10.97 -31.88
C LEU A 13 26.02 10.20 -31.48
N ILE A 14 25.82 8.97 -31.95
CA ILE A 14 24.57 8.21 -31.75
C ILE A 14 24.68 7.08 -30.69
N LEU A 15 25.78 6.99 -29.94
CA LEU A 15 26.07 5.83 -29.07
C LEU A 15 26.00 6.11 -27.55
N SER A 16 25.32 7.14 -27.09
CA SER A 16 25.18 7.38 -25.63
C SER A 16 23.79 7.82 -25.22
N CYS A 17 22.79 7.01 -25.57
CA CYS A 17 21.59 6.88 -24.74
C CYS A 17 21.64 5.51 -24.05
N THR A 18 22.63 5.30 -23.18
CA THR A 18 22.49 4.28 -22.16
C THR A 18 21.49 4.83 -21.15
N ASN A 19 20.23 4.45 -21.31
CA ASN A 19 19.24 4.62 -20.26
C ASN A 19 19.78 3.89 -19.04
N ASN A 20 20.37 4.63 -18.10
CA ASN A 20 20.62 4.20 -16.74
C ASN A 20 19.25 4.05 -16.06
N THR A 21 18.47 3.07 -16.49
CA THR A 21 17.37 2.56 -15.68
C THR A 21 18.04 1.92 -14.48
N LYS A 22 18.14 2.69 -13.40
CA LYS A 22 18.55 2.22 -12.07
C LYS A 22 17.60 1.07 -11.76
N SER A 23 18.05 -0.18 -11.95
CA SER A 23 17.18 -1.33 -11.70
C SER A 23 16.83 -1.28 -10.22
N ILE A 24 15.54 -1.12 -9.94
CA ILE A 24 15.06 -1.14 -8.57
C ILE A 24 15.27 -2.57 -8.08
N ASN A 25 16.04 -2.71 -7.00
CA ASN A 25 16.19 -4.00 -6.36
C ASN A 25 14.84 -4.34 -5.70
N LYS A 26 14.02 -5.13 -6.43
CA LYS A 26 12.66 -5.50 -6.03
C LYS A 26 12.64 -6.14 -4.64
N GLU A 27 13.64 -6.97 -4.30
CA GLU A 27 13.75 -7.61 -2.98
C GLU A 27 14.00 -6.57 -1.87
N ALA A 28 14.93 -5.65 -2.08
CA ALA A 28 15.21 -4.59 -1.12
C ALA A 28 13.99 -3.69 -0.90
N THR A 29 13.28 -3.33 -1.97
CA THR A 29 12.03 -2.55 -1.88
C THR A 29 10.92 -3.33 -1.19
N MET A 30 10.78 -4.64 -1.45
CA MET A 30 9.80 -5.48 -0.73
C MET A 30 10.09 -5.53 0.77
N ASN A 31 11.36 -5.64 1.19
CA ASN A 31 11.74 -5.64 2.60
C ASN A 31 11.47 -4.28 3.28
N GLU A 32 11.77 -3.18 2.58
CA GLU A 32 11.42 -1.82 3.00
C GLU A 32 9.89 -1.70 3.23
N LEU A 33 9.10 -2.14 2.26
CA LEU A 33 7.64 -2.07 2.31
C LEU A 33 7.02 -2.99 3.37
N ASN A 34 7.58 -4.18 3.59
CA ASN A 34 7.17 -5.05 4.68
C ASN A 34 7.39 -4.37 6.03
N THR A 35 8.59 -3.82 6.26
CA THR A 35 8.92 -3.09 7.49
C THR A 35 7.97 -1.91 7.70
N PHE A 36 7.70 -1.14 6.63
CA PHE A 36 6.76 -0.03 6.65
C PHE A 36 5.35 -0.46 7.05
N MET A 37 4.81 -1.52 6.43
CA MET A 37 3.46 -2.01 6.73
C MET A 37 3.36 -2.64 8.13
N ASP A 38 4.40 -3.35 8.57
CA ASP A 38 4.44 -3.94 9.91
C ASP A 38 4.50 -2.85 10.99
N GLN A 39 5.26 -1.77 10.75
CA GLN A 39 5.28 -0.62 11.63
C GLN A 39 3.92 0.10 11.67
N TRP A 40 3.23 0.20 10.54
CA TRP A 40 1.90 0.82 10.47
C TRP A 40 0.85 0.00 11.24
N HIS A 41 0.87 -1.33 11.13
CA HIS A 41 0.03 -2.20 11.97
C HIS A 41 0.39 -2.11 13.45
N HIS A 42 1.70 -2.06 13.76
CA HIS A 42 2.16 -1.94 15.13
C HIS A 42 1.74 -0.61 15.76
N SER A 43 1.84 0.51 15.04
CA SER A 43 1.44 1.82 15.53
C SER A 43 -0.06 1.86 15.85
N ALA A 44 -0.91 1.21 15.05
CA ALA A 44 -2.32 1.02 15.41
C ALA A 44 -2.51 0.20 16.70
N ALA A 45 -1.71 -0.86 16.88
CA ALA A 45 -1.82 -1.74 18.04
C ALA A 45 -1.46 -1.02 19.35
N ILE A 46 -0.48 -0.11 19.33
CA ILE A 46 -0.04 0.67 20.50
C ILE A 46 -0.63 2.09 20.56
N ALA A 47 -1.62 2.38 19.70
CA ALA A 47 -2.26 3.69 19.61
C ALA A 47 -1.29 4.87 19.35
N ASP A 48 -0.22 4.65 18.59
CA ASP A 48 0.67 5.72 18.10
C ASP A 48 0.04 6.38 16.86
N GLU A 49 -0.70 7.46 17.10
CA GLU A 49 -1.41 8.19 16.06
C GLU A 49 -0.46 8.89 15.09
N GLU A 50 0.69 9.35 15.58
CA GLU A 50 1.64 10.12 14.77
C GLU A 50 2.20 9.24 13.65
N ILE A 51 2.75 8.06 13.98
CA ILE A 51 3.28 7.13 12.98
C ILE A 51 2.16 6.62 12.09
N PHE A 52 1.01 6.25 12.67
CA PHE A 52 -0.09 5.64 11.94
C PHE A 52 -0.65 6.58 10.87
N PHE A 53 -1.02 7.80 11.24
CA PHE A 53 -1.61 8.75 10.30
C PHE A 53 -0.56 9.40 9.40
N ASN A 54 0.68 9.62 9.86
CA ASN A 54 1.72 10.11 8.97
C ASN A 54 2.09 9.11 7.88
N SER A 55 1.88 7.80 8.08
CA SER A 55 2.09 6.78 7.04
C SER A 55 1.10 6.90 5.87
N LEU A 56 -0.05 7.54 6.08
CA LEU A 56 -1.05 7.80 5.05
C LEU A 56 -0.68 9.05 4.22
N ASP A 57 -0.88 8.98 2.90
CA ASP A 57 -0.81 10.16 2.03
C ASP A 57 -1.87 11.20 2.45
N SER A 58 -1.56 12.48 2.27
CA SER A 58 -2.47 13.61 2.49
C SER A 58 -3.90 13.44 1.95
N ASN A 59 -4.07 12.73 0.82
CA ASN A 59 -5.35 12.43 0.21
C ASN A 59 -5.63 10.92 0.14
N ALA A 60 -5.07 10.16 1.09
CA ALA A 60 -5.31 8.73 1.19
C ALA A 60 -6.80 8.43 1.42
N VAL A 61 -7.22 7.25 0.97
CA VAL A 61 -8.55 6.69 1.23
C VAL A 61 -8.42 5.48 2.14
N TYR A 62 -9.20 5.46 3.22
CA TYR A 62 -9.36 4.28 4.06
C TYR A 62 -10.76 3.70 3.85
N LEU A 63 -10.83 2.41 3.54
CA LEU A 63 -12.08 1.64 3.47
C LEU A 63 -12.14 0.72 4.68
N GLY A 64 -13.16 0.90 5.50
CA GLY A 64 -13.46 0.04 6.64
C GLY A 64 -14.29 -1.19 6.22
N THR A 65 -14.76 -1.94 7.20
CA THR A 65 -15.51 -3.18 6.97
C THR A 65 -16.99 -2.94 6.74
N ASP A 66 -17.54 -1.82 7.22
CA ASP A 66 -18.93 -1.45 6.95
C ASP A 66 -19.06 -0.76 5.56
N PRO A 67 -20.11 -1.04 4.77
CA PRO A 67 -20.27 -0.49 3.42
C PRO A 67 -20.27 1.04 3.32
N SER A 68 -20.60 1.75 4.40
CA SER A 68 -20.57 3.23 4.45
C SER A 68 -19.18 3.79 4.78
N GLU A 69 -18.24 2.94 5.21
CA GLU A 69 -16.91 3.32 5.67
C GLU A 69 -15.98 3.57 4.49
N ARG A 70 -16.06 4.78 3.97
CA ARG A 70 -15.10 5.32 3.00
C ARG A 70 -14.71 6.71 3.43
N TRP A 71 -13.48 6.86 3.91
CA TRP A 71 -12.98 8.13 4.42
C TRP A 71 -11.77 8.60 3.63
N LEU A 72 -11.70 9.90 3.38
CA LEU A 72 -10.42 10.56 3.16
C LEU A 72 -9.64 10.60 4.48
N LYS A 73 -8.31 10.63 4.41
CA LYS A 73 -7.41 10.66 5.58
C LYS A 73 -7.88 11.60 6.70
N HIS A 74 -8.22 12.85 6.38
CA HIS A 74 -8.62 13.83 7.40
C HIS A 74 -9.96 13.47 8.08
N GLU A 75 -10.89 12.85 7.37
CA GLU A 75 -12.15 12.36 7.94
C GLU A 75 -11.90 11.14 8.81
N PHE A 76 -11.03 10.25 8.35
CA PHE A 76 -10.63 9.05 9.07
C PHE A 76 -9.92 9.39 10.38
N GLU A 77 -8.99 10.34 10.37
CA GLU A 77 -8.29 10.84 11.56
C GLU A 77 -9.27 11.32 12.63
N ILE A 78 -10.24 12.17 12.24
CA ILE A 78 -11.25 12.70 13.16
C ILE A 78 -12.08 11.55 13.78
N TRP A 79 -12.53 10.62 12.95
CA TRP A 79 -13.33 9.49 13.39
C TRP A 79 -12.54 8.51 14.28
N ALA A 80 -11.27 8.26 13.94
CA ALA A 80 -10.41 7.29 14.58
C ALA A 80 -9.77 7.80 15.88
N MET A 81 -9.63 9.12 16.04
CA MET A 81 -8.93 9.72 17.19
C MET A 81 -9.39 9.20 18.57
N PRO A 82 -10.70 9.01 18.85
CA PRO A 82 -11.14 8.46 20.13
C PRO A 82 -10.65 7.03 20.43
N TYR A 83 -10.19 6.29 19.41
CA TYR A 83 -9.58 4.96 19.57
C TYR A 83 -8.08 5.08 19.85
N PHE A 84 -7.40 6.06 19.24
CA PHE A 84 -5.97 6.35 19.49
C PHE A 84 -5.72 7.06 20.83
N GLN A 85 -6.74 7.64 21.45
CA GLN A 85 -6.63 8.19 22.81
C GLN A 85 -6.67 7.12 23.93
N ARG A 86 -6.73 5.84 23.57
CA ARG A 86 -6.72 4.69 24.49
C ARG A 86 -5.33 4.06 24.49
N ASP A 87 -5.11 3.06 25.36
CA ASP A 87 -3.83 2.32 25.39
C ASP A 87 -3.58 1.48 24.12
N THR A 88 -4.64 1.11 23.39
CA THR A 88 -4.59 0.33 22.15
C THR A 88 -5.74 0.73 21.22
N ALA A 89 -5.52 0.76 19.90
CA ALA A 89 -6.59 0.96 18.92
C ALA A 89 -6.97 -0.35 18.22
N TRP A 90 -6.12 -0.87 17.33
CA TRP A 90 -6.37 -2.10 16.59
C TRP A 90 -5.14 -3.00 16.54
N ALA A 91 -5.24 -4.18 17.14
CA ALA A 91 -4.21 -5.21 17.06
C ALA A 91 -4.46 -6.12 15.86
N PHE A 92 -3.86 -5.78 14.72
CA PHE A 92 -3.87 -6.60 13.51
C PHE A 92 -2.48 -7.21 13.30
N LYS A 93 -2.43 -8.54 13.22
CA LYS A 93 -1.17 -9.26 12.99
C LYS A 93 -1.14 -9.75 11.55
N PRO A 94 -0.27 -9.18 10.69
CA PRO A 94 -0.24 -9.52 9.28
C PRO A 94 0.48 -10.84 9.00
N TYR A 95 0.04 -11.53 7.96
CA TYR A 95 0.69 -12.71 7.39
C TYR A 95 0.32 -12.87 5.90
N ASN A 96 1.06 -13.70 5.18
CA ASN A 96 0.85 -13.96 3.74
C ASN A 96 0.75 -12.69 2.89
N ARG A 97 1.61 -11.68 3.15
CA ARG A 97 1.65 -10.45 2.36
C ARG A 97 2.31 -10.70 1.01
N VAL A 98 1.64 -10.29 -0.06
CA VAL A 98 2.12 -10.38 -1.45
C VAL A 98 2.22 -8.97 -2.04
N TRP A 99 3.28 -8.71 -2.80
CA TRP A 99 3.56 -7.39 -3.38
C TRP A 99 3.64 -7.44 -4.90
N GLU A 100 3.06 -6.44 -5.52
CA GLU A 100 3.19 -6.13 -6.94
C GLU A 100 3.53 -4.65 -7.14
N PHE A 101 4.08 -4.31 -8.31
CA PHE A 101 4.70 -3.01 -8.55
C PHE A 101 4.38 -2.48 -9.94
N SER A 102 4.30 -1.15 -10.07
CA SER A 102 4.30 -0.50 -11.38
C SER A 102 5.62 -0.73 -12.11
N GLU A 103 5.61 -0.56 -13.43
CA GLU A 103 6.81 -0.70 -14.27
C GLU A 103 7.96 0.21 -13.83
N ASP A 104 7.63 1.41 -13.33
CA ASP A 104 8.61 2.38 -12.80
C ASP A 104 8.88 2.22 -11.29
N SER A 105 8.22 1.23 -10.66
CA SER A 105 8.20 0.90 -9.23
C SER A 105 8.02 2.09 -8.28
N LYS A 106 7.31 3.14 -8.73
CA LYS A 106 6.85 4.24 -7.86
C LYS A 106 5.52 3.96 -7.21
N ILE A 107 4.81 2.94 -7.67
CA ILE A 107 3.56 2.45 -7.10
C ILE A 107 3.78 0.99 -6.74
N ALA A 108 3.35 0.62 -5.54
CA ALA A 108 3.27 -0.77 -5.10
C ALA A 108 1.85 -1.05 -4.65
N TRP A 109 1.35 -2.26 -4.87
CA TRP A 109 0.09 -2.71 -4.28
C TRP A 109 0.27 -4.07 -3.65
N PHE A 110 -0.52 -4.33 -2.63
CA PHE A 110 -0.42 -5.55 -1.85
C PHE A 110 -1.78 -6.06 -1.45
N ASP A 111 -1.79 -7.34 -1.14
CA ASP A 111 -2.79 -7.97 -0.28
C ASP A 111 -2.09 -8.78 0.81
N GLU A 112 -2.74 -8.86 1.96
CA GLU A 112 -2.30 -9.60 3.14
C GLU A 112 -3.49 -10.20 3.86
N LEU A 113 -3.24 -11.22 4.66
CA LEU A 113 -4.20 -11.70 5.65
C LEU A 113 -3.82 -11.15 7.02
N LEU A 114 -4.83 -10.95 7.86
CA LEU A 114 -4.69 -10.38 9.19
C LEU A 114 -5.36 -11.30 10.21
N GLU A 115 -4.64 -11.66 11.26
CA GLU A 115 -5.28 -12.18 12.48
C GLU A 115 -5.83 -10.99 13.27
N THR A 116 -7.14 -11.01 13.55
CA THR A 116 -7.85 -9.91 14.24
C THR A 116 -8.87 -10.47 15.23
N HIS A 117 -9.43 -9.60 16.07
CA HIS A 117 -10.55 -9.95 16.95
C HIS A 117 -11.85 -10.30 16.19
N MET A 118 -11.98 -9.91 14.92
CA MET A 118 -13.10 -10.24 14.05
C MET A 118 -12.93 -11.59 13.33
N GLY A 119 -11.80 -12.28 13.57
CA GLY A 119 -11.35 -13.42 12.78
C GLY A 119 -10.35 -13.01 11.69
N ILE A 120 -10.26 -13.80 10.62
CA ILE A 120 -9.34 -13.53 9.51
C ILE A 120 -9.91 -12.38 8.68
N CYS A 121 -9.16 -11.28 8.59
CA CYS A 121 -9.44 -10.19 7.66
C CYS A 121 -8.44 -10.20 6.50
N ARG A 122 -8.80 -9.51 5.42
CA ARG A 122 -7.89 -9.20 4.33
C ARG A 122 -7.59 -7.70 4.35
N GLY A 123 -6.32 -7.37 4.47
CA GLY A 123 -5.82 -6.03 4.17
C GLY A 123 -5.40 -5.98 2.70
N SER A 124 -5.73 -4.90 2.01
CA SER A 124 -5.20 -4.63 0.68
C SER A 124 -4.97 -3.14 0.52
N GLY A 125 -3.97 -2.75 -0.25
CA GLY A 125 -3.67 -1.34 -0.37
C GLY A 125 -2.73 -1.01 -1.51
N VAL A 126 -2.63 0.30 -1.75
CA VAL A 126 -1.74 0.91 -2.73
C VAL A 126 -0.83 1.88 -2.01
N LEU A 127 0.47 1.77 -2.26
CA LEU A 127 1.49 2.68 -1.78
C LEU A 127 2.08 3.46 -2.94
N VAL A 128 2.38 4.72 -2.70
CA VAL A 128 3.05 5.61 -3.66
C VAL A 128 4.34 6.13 -3.07
N LYS A 129 5.39 6.22 -3.89
CA LYS A 129 6.67 6.78 -3.50
C LYS A 129 6.67 8.29 -3.76
N SER A 130 6.76 9.09 -2.71
CA SER A 130 6.78 10.56 -2.76
C SER A 130 8.04 11.09 -2.06
N LYS A 131 8.88 11.85 -2.79
CA LYS A 131 10.12 12.45 -2.26
C LYS A 131 10.94 11.44 -1.42
N ASP A 132 11.18 10.27 -2.02
CA ASP A 132 11.89 9.12 -1.44
C ASP A 132 11.24 8.41 -0.25
N ASN A 133 10.02 8.77 0.15
CA ASN A 133 9.26 8.09 1.20
C ASN A 133 8.01 7.40 0.64
N TRP A 134 7.71 6.21 1.13
CA TRP A 134 6.45 5.54 0.83
C TRP A 134 5.31 6.11 1.68
N LYS A 135 4.13 6.21 1.07
CA LYS A 135 2.87 6.55 1.73
C LYS A 135 1.76 5.64 1.24
N ILE A 136 0.86 5.27 2.15
CA ILE A 136 -0.36 4.54 1.81
C ILE A 136 -1.29 5.52 1.10
N LYS A 137 -1.63 5.22 -0.15
CA LYS A 137 -2.57 5.98 -0.97
C LYS A 137 -3.99 5.48 -0.80
N GLN A 138 -4.16 4.18 -0.62
CA GLN A 138 -5.43 3.56 -0.29
C GLN A 138 -5.17 2.35 0.60
N TYR A 139 -6.04 2.15 1.58
CA TYR A 139 -6.12 0.91 2.35
C TYR A 139 -7.56 0.42 2.39
N ASN A 140 -7.73 -0.90 2.30
CA ASN A 140 -9.02 -1.58 2.33
C ASN A 140 -8.96 -2.76 3.29
N LEU A 141 -9.76 -2.68 4.35
CA LEU A 141 -9.94 -3.74 5.32
C LEU A 141 -11.25 -4.49 5.03
N ALA A 142 -11.15 -5.77 4.70
CA ALA A 142 -12.32 -6.59 4.40
C ALA A 142 -12.41 -7.80 5.34
N LEU A 143 -13.60 -8.08 5.84
CA LEU A 143 -13.91 -9.35 6.47
C LEU A 143 -13.80 -10.48 5.42
N THR A 144 -13.20 -11.60 5.79
CA THR A 144 -13.23 -12.80 4.94
C THR A 144 -14.42 -13.68 5.32
N LEU A 145 -15.10 -14.20 4.31
CA LEU A 145 -16.20 -15.14 4.49
C LEU A 145 -15.90 -16.41 3.69
N ALA A 146 -15.86 -17.55 4.38
CA ALA A 146 -15.72 -18.82 3.72
C ALA A 146 -16.95 -19.09 2.83
N ASN A 147 -16.74 -19.63 1.62
CA ASN A 147 -17.80 -19.74 0.61
C ASN A 147 -19.01 -20.57 1.10
N GLU A 148 -18.77 -21.59 1.92
CA GLU A 148 -19.79 -22.42 2.55
C GLU A 148 -20.70 -21.65 3.52
N LYS A 149 -20.26 -20.47 4.00
CA LYS A 149 -21.00 -19.59 4.90
C LYS A 149 -21.81 -18.52 4.17
N MET A 150 -21.75 -18.45 2.84
CA MET A 150 -22.46 -17.46 2.05
C MET A 150 -23.99 -17.49 2.25
N ASN A 151 -24.58 -18.69 2.33
CA ASN A 151 -26.03 -18.82 2.54
C ASN A 151 -26.49 -18.29 3.91
N GLU A 152 -25.66 -18.44 4.95
CA GLU A 152 -25.95 -17.93 6.29
C GLU A 152 -25.84 -16.40 6.30
N PHE A 153 -24.80 -15.85 5.65
CA PHE A 153 -24.62 -14.41 5.50
C PHE A 153 -25.77 -13.73 4.74
N ARG A 154 -26.25 -14.33 3.64
CA ARG A 154 -27.38 -13.78 2.87
C ARG A 154 -28.66 -13.64 3.70
N LYS A 155 -28.91 -14.57 4.62
CA LYS A 155 -30.03 -14.49 5.57
C LYS A 155 -29.91 -13.29 6.51
N ILE A 156 -28.70 -12.98 6.99
CA ILE A 156 -28.44 -11.81 7.84
C ILE A 156 -28.72 -10.51 7.07
N GLN A 157 -28.38 -10.48 5.78
CA GLN A 157 -28.61 -9.34 4.89
C GLN A 157 -30.07 -9.22 4.42
N ASN A 158 -30.98 -10.11 4.83
CA ASN A 158 -32.34 -10.22 4.30
C ASN A 158 -32.39 -10.38 2.76
N ILE A 159 -31.37 -11.03 2.18
CA ILE A 159 -31.28 -11.34 0.76
C ILE A 159 -31.67 -12.82 0.58
N ASN A 160 -32.81 -13.06 -0.08
CA ASN A 160 -33.35 -14.40 -0.35
C ASN A 160 -32.64 -15.13 -1.47
#